data_AF-A0A4Z1CKA1-F1
#
_entry.id   AF-A0A4Z1CKA1-F1
#
_cell.length_a   1.000
_cell.length_b   1.000
_cell.length_c   1.000
_cell.angle_alpha   90.00
_cell.angle_beta   90.00
_cell.angle_gamma   90.00
#
_symmetry.space_group_name_H-M   'P 1'
#
loop_
_entity.id
_entity.type
_entity.pdbx_description
1 polymer ?
#
loop_
_entity_poly.entity_id
_entity_poly.type
_entity_poly.pdbx_seq_one_letter_code
_entity_poly.pdbx_strand_id
1 'polypeptide(L)'
;MTGVSIWRGTDDVSTSIDGDLADWSTLADKDWSTLLLGNGLSMNLWAGFGYKSLYTAASLSSEAKAIFAELGTTNFEQGLQCLHHANIALRALEQPTTLVDATYEQIRDALFNTVGDVHVAWDDFPPDTHDHIATQIDRFESVFTTSYDLNLYWSHMWAQYKSTNVTTNIVDLFWAGDRFDPANCDVWSNKATRVLYLHGGLHLWQDDQTGENGKWTHASGGRLLDLKSKYGPGSDRRPLFVSEGTWAAKSRTIRQSSYLSFCLDELRTDESPAVVFGQALADQDRHILTALNEGSQRRIAISMYPMGDDEAVVEEKARLLQALRGHRVEFFDSTTHPLGDPALLITP
;
A
#
# COMPACT_ATOMS: atom_id res chain seq x y z
N MET A 1 -8.63 35.66 12.78
CA MET A 1 -9.22 34.82 13.85
C MET A 1 -10.70 34.66 13.57
N THR A 2 -11.05 33.58 12.89
CA THR A 2 -12.44 33.13 12.74
C THR A 2 -12.35 31.61 12.65
N GLY A 3 -12.44 30.95 13.80
CA GLY A 3 -12.52 29.50 13.89
C GLY A 3 -13.82 29.04 13.27
N VAL A 4 -13.72 28.09 12.34
CA VAL A 4 -14.87 27.37 11.80
C VAL A 4 -15.24 26.30 12.80
N SER A 5 -16.35 26.48 13.51
CA SER A 5 -16.95 25.46 14.36
C SER A 5 -17.85 24.58 13.50
N ILE A 6 -17.50 23.30 13.41
CA ILE A 6 -18.34 22.24 12.84
C ILE A 6 -19.11 21.59 14.02
N TRP A 7 -20.36 21.20 13.77
CA TRP A 7 -21.43 21.05 14.78
C TRP A 7 -21.30 19.82 15.72
N ARG A 8 -21.95 19.94 16.88
CA ARG A 8 -21.77 19.16 18.14
C ARG A 8 -22.55 17.83 18.21
N GLY A 9 -21.88 16.79 18.70
CA GLY A 9 -22.45 15.60 19.36
C GLY A 9 -21.69 15.35 20.68
N THR A 10 -22.38 14.92 21.75
CA THR A 10 -21.98 15.13 23.16
C THR A 10 -20.89 14.20 23.74
N ASP A 11 -19.87 13.84 22.98
CA ASP A 11 -18.60 13.26 23.48
C ASP A 11 -17.49 13.52 22.43
N ASP A 12 -17.34 14.79 22.05
CA ASP A 12 -16.46 15.22 20.97
C ASP A 12 -15.11 15.65 21.54
N VAL A 13 -14.15 14.73 21.52
CA VAL A 13 -12.74 15.11 21.57
C VAL A 13 -12.49 15.84 20.25
N SER A 14 -12.55 17.18 20.26
CA SER A 14 -12.20 17.96 19.07
C SER A 14 -10.75 17.64 18.72
N THR A 15 -10.51 16.95 17.61
CA THR A 15 -9.15 16.73 17.10
C THR A 15 -8.52 18.09 16.86
N SER A 16 -7.50 18.44 17.64
CA SER A 16 -6.81 19.71 17.48
C SER A 16 -6.01 19.69 16.18
N ILE A 17 -6.16 20.76 15.40
CA ILE A 17 -5.36 20.99 14.19
C ILE A 17 -4.19 21.88 14.60
N ASP A 18 -3.20 21.26 15.21
CA ASP A 18 -1.91 21.83 15.62
C ASP A 18 -0.76 20.98 15.04
N GLY A 19 0.49 21.40 15.25
CA GLY A 19 1.68 20.66 14.82
C GLY A 19 1.99 19.42 15.67
N ASP A 20 1.30 19.24 16.80
CA ASP A 20 1.65 18.21 17.77
C ASP A 20 1.16 16.82 17.33
N LEU A 21 2.04 15.82 17.41
CA LEU A 21 1.69 14.42 17.18
C LEU A 21 1.75 13.65 18.50
N ALA A 22 0.62 13.05 18.89
CA ALA A 22 0.56 12.24 20.09
C ALA A 22 1.37 10.95 19.92
N ASP A 23 1.94 10.46 21.02
CA ASP A 23 2.56 9.14 21.08
C ASP A 23 1.49 8.05 20.88
N TRP A 24 1.82 7.01 20.11
CA TRP A 24 0.93 5.88 19.84
C TRP A 24 0.39 5.22 21.11
N SER A 25 1.16 5.21 22.21
CA SER A 25 0.72 4.68 23.50
C SER A 25 -0.58 5.31 24.02
N THR A 26 -0.90 6.53 23.61
CA THR A 26 -2.17 7.20 23.96
C THR A 26 -3.40 6.59 23.27
N LEU A 27 -3.18 5.85 22.17
CA LEU A 27 -4.20 5.20 21.37
C LEU A 27 -4.15 3.66 21.46
N ALA A 28 -3.04 3.10 21.94
CA ALA A 28 -2.74 1.66 21.89
C ALA A 28 -3.71 0.76 22.68
N ASP A 29 -4.29 1.27 23.76
CA ASP A 29 -5.24 0.52 24.62
C ASP A 29 -6.68 0.51 24.05
N LYS A 30 -6.93 1.26 22.97
CA LYS A 30 -8.23 1.28 22.31
C LYS A 30 -8.36 0.04 21.41
N ASP A 31 -9.60 -0.37 21.19
CA ASP A 31 -9.90 -1.46 20.27
C ASP A 31 -9.70 -1.01 18.82
N TRP A 32 -8.86 -1.74 18.10
CA TRP A 32 -8.48 -1.50 16.70
C TRP A 32 -8.48 -2.84 15.96
N SER A 33 -9.52 -3.08 15.18
CA SER A 33 -9.68 -4.35 14.46
C SER A 33 -9.08 -4.31 13.05
N THR A 34 -8.91 -3.11 12.49
CA THR A 34 -8.48 -2.95 11.09
C THR A 34 -7.17 -2.18 10.99
N LEU A 35 -6.26 -2.63 10.12
CA LEU A 35 -5.03 -1.93 9.77
C LEU A 35 -4.98 -1.69 8.27
N LEU A 36 -4.79 -0.44 7.85
CA LEU A 36 -4.48 -0.06 6.47
C LEU A 36 -3.02 0.37 6.38
N LEU A 37 -2.20 -0.47 5.76
CA LEU A 37 -0.78 -0.26 5.52
C LEU A 37 -0.54 0.41 4.17
N GLY A 38 0.20 1.52 4.19
CA GLY A 38 0.79 2.10 2.98
C GLY A 38 2.27 1.76 2.82
N ASN A 39 2.89 2.44 1.86
CA ASN A 39 4.33 2.30 1.55
C ASN A 39 5.25 2.72 2.71
N GLY A 40 4.74 3.45 3.71
CA GLY A 40 5.52 3.92 4.85
C GLY A 40 6.15 2.81 5.68
N LEU A 41 5.50 1.64 5.82
CA LEU A 41 6.12 0.47 6.47
C LEU A 41 7.40 0.06 5.73
N SER A 42 7.28 -0.15 4.42
CA SER A 42 8.38 -0.53 3.55
C SER A 42 9.53 0.49 3.53
N MET A 43 9.18 1.78 3.49
CA MET A 43 10.17 2.87 3.57
C MET A 43 10.89 2.91 4.93
N ASN A 44 10.21 2.54 6.03
CA ASN A 44 10.83 2.44 7.35
C ASN A 44 11.79 1.26 7.46
N LEU A 45 11.39 0.10 6.90
CA LEU A 45 12.20 -1.12 6.94
C LEU A 45 13.43 -1.04 6.05
N TRP A 46 13.35 -0.36 4.90
CA TRP A 46 14.44 -0.39 3.93
C TRP A 46 14.53 0.89 3.11
N ALA A 47 15.66 1.59 3.28
CA ALA A 47 15.89 2.90 2.67
C ALA A 47 15.85 2.91 1.13
N GLY A 48 16.12 1.77 0.48
CA GLY A 48 16.08 1.70 -0.97
C GLY A 48 14.65 1.65 -1.56
N PHE A 49 13.61 1.42 -0.74
CA PHE A 49 12.21 1.51 -1.19
C PHE A 49 11.74 2.97 -1.32
N GLY A 50 12.51 3.93 -0.78
CA GLY A 50 12.17 5.34 -0.88
C GLY A 50 12.10 5.80 -2.34
N TYR A 51 11.15 6.70 -2.65
CA TYR A 51 10.88 7.15 -4.03
C TYR A 51 12.13 7.64 -4.77
N LYS A 52 13.01 8.40 -4.09
CA LYS A 52 14.28 8.88 -4.65
C LYS A 52 15.26 7.74 -4.94
N SER A 53 15.32 6.75 -4.05
CA SER A 53 16.17 5.57 -4.19
C SER A 53 15.72 4.72 -5.38
N LEU A 54 14.41 4.42 -5.47
CA LEU A 54 13.81 3.72 -6.60
C LEU A 54 14.06 4.46 -7.92
N TYR A 55 13.85 5.78 -7.96
CA TYR A 55 14.11 6.57 -9.16
C TYR A 55 15.58 6.50 -9.60
N THR A 56 16.51 6.52 -8.64
CA THR A 56 17.96 6.46 -8.92
C THR A 56 18.37 5.08 -9.44
N ALA A 57 17.78 4.02 -8.91
CA ALA A 57 18.07 2.64 -9.31
C ALA A 57 17.39 2.24 -10.64
N ALA A 58 16.28 2.90 -10.99
CA ALA A 58 15.49 2.51 -12.14
C ALA A 58 16.17 2.79 -13.48
N SER A 59 16.07 1.79 -14.36
CA SER A 59 16.49 1.91 -15.76
C SER A 59 15.44 2.66 -16.57
N LEU A 60 15.43 4.00 -16.46
CA LEU A 60 14.52 4.89 -17.17
C LEU A 60 15.08 5.36 -18.52
N SER A 61 14.20 5.50 -19.53
CA SER A 61 14.56 6.09 -20.83
C SER A 61 14.94 7.57 -20.73
N SER A 62 15.51 8.14 -21.80
CA SER A 62 15.80 9.58 -21.88
C SER A 62 14.54 10.43 -21.72
N GLU A 63 13.44 9.99 -22.34
CA GLU A 63 12.15 10.68 -22.34
C GLU A 63 11.55 10.65 -20.93
N ALA A 64 11.56 9.48 -20.28
CA ALA A 64 11.09 9.35 -18.91
C ALA A 64 11.89 10.27 -17.96
N LYS A 65 13.22 10.24 -18.01
CA LYS A 65 14.08 11.12 -17.19
C LYS A 65 13.81 12.59 -17.42
N ALA A 66 13.57 13.00 -18.66
CA ALA A 66 13.20 14.38 -18.99
C ALA A 66 11.85 14.76 -18.35
N ILE A 67 10.84 13.90 -18.40
CA ILE A 67 9.54 14.13 -17.76
C ILE A 67 9.70 14.33 -16.25
N PHE A 68 10.44 13.44 -15.57
CA PHE A 68 10.68 13.56 -14.12
C PHE A 68 11.42 14.86 -13.78
N ALA A 69 12.40 15.27 -14.60
CA ALA A 69 13.12 16.52 -14.42
C ALA A 69 12.22 17.74 -14.57
N GLU A 70 11.37 17.79 -15.60
CA GLU A 70 10.42 18.90 -15.82
C GLU A 70 9.34 18.97 -14.73
N LEU A 71 8.91 17.83 -14.19
CA LEU A 71 8.00 17.78 -13.05
C LEU A 71 8.66 18.13 -11.71
N GLY A 72 10.00 18.11 -11.63
CA GLY A 72 10.73 18.30 -10.38
C GLY A 72 10.45 17.21 -9.33
N THR A 73 10.19 15.97 -9.76
CA THR A 73 9.77 14.88 -8.89
C THR A 73 10.53 13.59 -9.15
N THR A 74 10.60 12.72 -8.14
CA THR A 74 11.07 11.33 -8.28
C THR A 74 9.94 10.32 -8.01
N ASN A 75 8.71 10.80 -7.83
CA ASN A 75 7.56 9.94 -7.57
C ASN A 75 7.02 9.40 -8.90
N PHE A 76 7.10 8.09 -9.09
CA PHE A 76 6.65 7.40 -10.29
C PHE A 76 5.18 7.63 -10.61
N GLU A 77 4.31 7.72 -9.60
CA GLU A 77 2.88 7.98 -9.83
C GLU A 77 2.66 9.35 -10.47
N GLN A 78 3.44 10.37 -10.09
CA GLN A 78 3.35 11.70 -10.71
C GLN A 78 3.84 11.68 -12.17
N GLY A 79 4.91 10.92 -12.47
CA GLY A 79 5.38 10.71 -13.85
C GLY A 79 4.34 10.02 -14.73
N LEU A 80 3.75 8.93 -14.22
CA LEU A 80 2.66 8.20 -14.90
C LEU A 80 1.39 9.05 -15.04
N GLN A 81 1.09 9.91 -14.05
CA GLN A 81 -0.03 10.85 -14.10
C GLN A 81 0.14 11.87 -15.23
N CYS A 82 1.35 12.43 -15.36
CA CYS A 82 1.67 13.37 -16.44
C CYS A 82 1.45 12.73 -17.81
N LEU A 83 1.99 11.53 -18.04
CA LEU A 83 1.81 10.79 -19.29
C LEU A 83 0.33 10.44 -19.54
N HIS A 84 -0.43 10.09 -18.50
CA HIS A 84 -1.86 9.85 -18.62
C HIS A 84 -2.61 11.09 -19.11
N HIS A 85 -2.36 12.27 -18.54
CA HIS A 85 -2.99 13.51 -18.98
C HIS A 85 -2.54 13.92 -20.39
N ALA A 86 -1.26 13.72 -20.72
CA ALA A 86 -0.76 13.94 -22.08
C ALA A 86 -1.50 13.07 -23.10
N ASN A 87 -1.74 11.80 -22.77
CA ASN A 87 -2.54 10.89 -23.60
C ASN A 87 -3.98 11.37 -23.82
N ILE A 88 -4.64 11.87 -22.78
CA ILE A 88 -5.98 12.44 -22.90
C ILE A 88 -5.96 13.65 -23.87
N ALA A 89 -5.01 14.56 -23.70
CA ALA A 89 -4.89 15.75 -24.52
C ALA A 89 -4.60 15.40 -26.00
N LEU A 90 -3.64 14.50 -26.26
CA LEU A 90 -3.27 14.09 -27.61
C LEU A 90 -4.44 13.40 -28.34
N ARG A 91 -5.19 12.52 -27.64
CA ARG A 91 -6.39 11.89 -28.21
C ARG A 91 -7.46 12.92 -28.57
N ALA A 92 -7.69 13.91 -27.71
CA ALA A 92 -8.65 14.98 -27.98
C ALA A 92 -8.25 15.88 -29.16
N LEU A 93 -6.94 16.01 -29.42
CA LEU A 93 -6.36 16.75 -30.54
C LEU A 93 -6.14 15.89 -31.80
N GLU A 94 -6.62 14.64 -31.79
CA GLU A 94 -6.44 13.67 -32.87
C GLU A 94 -4.95 13.48 -33.26
N GLN A 95 -4.05 13.56 -32.27
CA GLN A 95 -2.61 13.35 -32.44
C GLN A 95 -2.19 11.93 -32.04
N PRO A 96 -1.09 11.39 -32.61
CA PRO A 96 -0.56 10.08 -32.23
C PRO A 96 -0.13 10.00 -30.76
N THR A 97 -0.46 8.90 -30.08
CA THR A 97 -0.09 8.64 -28.67
C THR A 97 1.02 7.62 -28.48
N THR A 98 1.51 6.99 -29.56
CA THR A 98 2.39 5.82 -29.50
C THR A 98 3.63 6.01 -28.63
N LEU A 99 4.27 7.17 -28.69
CA LEU A 99 5.44 7.47 -27.84
C LEU A 99 5.06 7.64 -26.37
N VAL A 100 3.92 8.27 -26.08
CA VAL A 100 3.44 8.49 -24.72
C VAL A 100 3.04 7.17 -24.07
N ASP A 101 2.31 6.32 -24.82
CA ASP A 101 1.93 4.97 -24.40
C ASP A 101 3.18 4.10 -24.12
N ALA A 102 4.15 4.09 -25.04
CA ALA A 102 5.40 3.33 -24.85
C ALA A 102 6.23 3.84 -23.66
N THR A 103 6.30 5.16 -23.46
CA THR A 103 7.01 5.75 -22.30
C THR A 103 6.31 5.40 -20.99
N TYR A 104 4.98 5.39 -21.00
CA TYR A 104 4.17 4.99 -19.84
C TYR A 104 4.46 3.54 -19.43
N GLU A 105 4.40 2.61 -20.39
CA GLU A 105 4.72 1.20 -20.15
C GLU A 105 6.16 1.03 -19.67
N GLN A 106 7.12 1.74 -20.27
CA GLN A 106 8.52 1.72 -19.87
C GLN A 106 8.72 2.16 -18.41
N ILE A 107 8.05 3.24 -17.97
CA ILE A 107 8.14 3.71 -16.57
C ILE A 107 7.52 2.70 -15.61
N ARG A 108 6.34 2.16 -15.94
CA ARG A 108 5.65 1.17 -15.11
C ARG A 108 6.50 -0.09 -14.94
N ASP A 109 7.03 -0.62 -16.03
CA ASP A 109 7.84 -1.84 -16.02
C ASP A 109 9.19 -1.59 -15.35
N ALA A 110 9.79 -0.41 -15.54
CA ALA A 110 10.99 -0.01 -14.81
C ALA A 110 10.76 0.05 -13.30
N LEU A 111 9.63 0.59 -12.84
CA LEU A 111 9.27 0.61 -11.42
C LEU A 111 9.16 -0.81 -10.87
N PHE A 112 8.35 -1.66 -11.52
CA PHE A 112 8.15 -3.05 -11.09
C PHE A 112 9.46 -3.82 -10.97
N ASN A 113 10.31 -3.74 -11.99
CA ASN A 113 11.60 -4.40 -12.00
C ASN A 113 12.53 -3.86 -10.91
N THR A 114 12.57 -2.54 -10.75
CA THR A 114 13.43 -1.89 -9.76
C THR A 114 13.05 -2.32 -8.36
N VAL A 115 11.76 -2.30 -8.03
CA VAL A 115 11.28 -2.73 -6.71
C VAL A 115 11.74 -4.15 -6.40
N GLY A 116 11.65 -5.08 -7.35
CA GLY A 116 12.17 -6.44 -7.15
C GLY A 116 13.70 -6.53 -7.08
N ASP A 117 14.41 -5.70 -7.83
CA ASP A 117 15.88 -5.71 -7.90
C ASP A 117 16.56 -5.18 -6.65
N VAL A 118 15.97 -4.14 -6.06
CA VAL A 118 16.56 -3.47 -4.91
C VAL A 118 15.97 -3.93 -3.58
N HIS A 119 14.85 -4.67 -3.58
CA HIS A 119 14.26 -5.26 -2.38
C HIS A 119 15.32 -5.99 -1.52
N VAL A 120 15.21 -5.88 -0.20
CA VAL A 120 16.00 -6.68 0.75
C VAL A 120 15.94 -8.16 0.34
N ALA A 121 17.09 -8.82 0.24
CA ALA A 121 17.13 -10.25 -0.04
C ALA A 121 16.57 -11.03 1.16
N TRP A 122 16.00 -12.21 0.90
CA TRP A 122 15.44 -13.05 1.96
C TRP A 122 16.45 -13.33 3.09
N ASP A 123 17.71 -13.62 2.73
CA ASP A 123 18.76 -13.96 3.70
C ASP A 123 19.24 -12.74 4.52
N ASP A 124 19.02 -11.52 4.01
CA ASP A 124 19.40 -10.26 4.67
C ASP A 124 18.25 -9.69 5.51
N PHE A 125 17.04 -10.28 5.44
CA PHE A 125 15.92 -9.88 6.25
C PHE A 125 16.06 -10.49 7.66
N PRO A 126 16.23 -9.68 8.72
CA PRO A 126 16.49 -10.22 10.05
C PRO A 126 15.29 -11.02 10.60
N PRO A 127 15.52 -12.22 11.17
CA PRO A 127 14.47 -13.03 11.82
C PRO A 127 13.62 -12.26 12.84
N ASP A 128 14.26 -11.47 13.70
CA ASP A 128 13.55 -10.70 14.74
C ASP A 128 12.64 -9.62 14.13
N THR A 129 13.03 -9.04 13.00
CA THR A 129 12.20 -8.08 12.26
C THR A 129 10.97 -8.76 11.66
N HIS A 130 11.12 -9.98 11.11
CA HIS A 130 9.98 -10.76 10.65
C HIS A 130 9.02 -11.12 11.79
N ASP A 131 9.56 -11.64 12.90
CA ASP A 131 8.79 -12.01 14.10
C ASP A 131 8.02 -10.80 14.65
N HIS A 132 8.67 -9.63 14.70
CA HIS A 132 8.04 -8.38 15.13
C HIS A 132 6.89 -7.96 14.22
N ILE A 133 7.13 -7.88 12.91
CA ILE A 133 6.10 -7.48 11.93
C ILE A 133 4.89 -8.44 12.02
N ALA A 134 5.13 -9.75 11.96
CA ALA A 134 4.07 -10.75 12.03
C ALA A 134 3.27 -10.64 13.33
N THR A 135 3.95 -10.48 14.47
CA THR A 135 3.27 -10.33 15.77
C THR A 135 2.43 -9.06 15.85
N GLN A 136 2.88 -7.94 15.28
CA GLN A 136 2.11 -6.71 15.28
C GLN A 136 0.88 -6.78 14.37
N ILE A 137 1.01 -7.41 13.20
CA ILE A 137 -0.09 -7.60 12.25
C ILE A 137 -1.15 -8.54 12.83
N ASP A 138 -0.74 -9.61 13.51
CA ASP A 138 -1.67 -10.61 14.05
C ASP A 138 -2.56 -10.10 15.20
N ARG A 139 -2.44 -8.82 15.56
CA ARG A 139 -3.29 -8.13 16.54
C ARG A 139 -4.59 -7.61 15.92
N PHE A 140 -4.67 -7.55 14.59
CA PHE A 140 -5.80 -7.03 13.84
C PHE A 140 -6.64 -8.18 13.28
N GLU A 141 -7.93 -7.95 13.04
CA GLU A 141 -8.78 -8.91 12.34
C GLU A 141 -8.57 -8.83 10.82
N SER A 142 -8.38 -7.61 10.31
CA SER A 142 -8.17 -7.32 8.89
C SER A 142 -6.99 -6.38 8.69
N VAL A 143 -6.06 -6.76 7.82
CA VAL A 143 -4.95 -5.94 7.36
C VAL A 143 -5.04 -5.75 5.86
N PHE A 144 -5.27 -4.51 5.44
CA PHE A 144 -5.24 -4.08 4.06
C PHE A 144 -3.89 -3.44 3.76
N THR A 145 -3.30 -3.71 2.59
CA THR A 145 -2.05 -3.05 2.17
C THR A 145 -2.16 -2.48 0.77
N THR A 146 -1.58 -1.30 0.57
CA THR A 146 -1.28 -0.76 -0.76
C THR A 146 0.20 -0.90 -1.11
N SER A 147 1.04 -1.34 -0.17
CA SER A 147 2.43 -1.67 -0.50
C SER A 147 2.45 -2.95 -1.33
N TYR A 148 3.18 -2.87 -2.43
CA TYR A 148 3.31 -3.93 -3.42
C TYR A 148 4.60 -4.76 -3.23
N ASP A 149 5.38 -4.51 -2.18
CA ASP A 149 6.62 -5.24 -1.91
C ASP A 149 6.37 -6.65 -1.33
N LEU A 150 7.42 -7.30 -0.84
CA LEU A 150 7.35 -8.62 -0.22
C LEU A 150 7.50 -8.60 1.31
N ASN A 151 7.73 -7.46 1.94
CA ASN A 151 8.07 -7.39 3.37
C ASN A 151 6.94 -7.97 4.25
N LEU A 152 5.70 -7.59 3.93
CA LEU A 152 4.51 -8.09 4.62
C LEU A 152 4.31 -9.60 4.37
N TYR A 153 4.36 -10.01 3.11
CA TYR A 153 4.16 -11.40 2.69
C TYR A 153 5.22 -12.33 3.29
N TRP A 154 6.48 -11.91 3.27
CA TRP A 154 7.60 -12.67 3.82
C TRP A 154 7.54 -12.80 5.33
N SER A 155 7.13 -11.75 6.06
CA SER A 155 6.96 -11.85 7.51
C SER A 155 5.83 -12.83 7.88
N HIS A 156 4.75 -12.84 7.09
CA HIS A 156 3.69 -13.84 7.22
C HIS A 156 4.19 -15.26 6.88
N MET A 157 4.94 -15.44 5.79
CA MET A 157 5.54 -16.73 5.44
C MET A 157 6.51 -17.22 6.51
N TRP A 158 7.36 -16.31 7.02
CA TRP A 158 8.33 -16.57 8.07
C TRP A 158 7.65 -17.15 9.31
N ALA A 159 6.59 -16.50 9.80
CA ALA A 159 5.86 -16.94 10.99
C ALA A 159 5.18 -18.32 10.87
N GLN A 160 5.02 -18.85 9.64
CA GLN A 160 4.52 -20.22 9.42
C GLN A 160 5.62 -21.29 9.48
N TYR A 161 6.90 -20.90 9.47
CA TYR A 161 7.99 -21.87 9.63
C TYR A 161 8.02 -22.41 11.05
N LYS A 162 8.11 -23.75 11.18
CA LYS A 162 8.09 -24.46 12.47
C LYS A 162 9.22 -24.09 13.45
N SER A 163 10.22 -23.33 13.00
CA SER A 163 11.40 -22.97 13.77
C SER A 163 11.40 -21.54 14.32
N THR A 164 10.32 -20.77 14.13
CA THR A 164 10.22 -19.40 14.64
C THR A 164 9.82 -19.37 16.13
N ASN A 165 10.08 -18.22 16.78
CA ASN A 165 9.74 -18.02 18.20
C ASN A 165 8.33 -17.45 18.40
N VAL A 166 7.61 -17.16 17.31
CA VAL A 166 6.27 -16.57 17.34
C VAL A 166 5.25 -17.53 16.75
N THR A 167 4.03 -17.51 17.30
CA THR A 167 2.88 -18.22 16.75
C THR A 167 1.83 -17.20 16.40
N THR A 168 1.60 -17.01 15.10
CA THR A 168 0.59 -16.09 14.56
C THR A 168 -0.43 -16.85 13.72
N ASN A 169 -1.64 -16.33 13.59
CA ASN A 169 -2.67 -16.91 12.75
C ASN A 169 -3.06 -15.95 11.61
N ILE A 170 -2.09 -15.64 10.75
CA ILE A 170 -2.28 -14.76 9.59
C ILE A 170 -2.66 -15.61 8.38
N VAL A 171 -3.55 -15.10 7.52
CA VAL A 171 -4.03 -15.76 6.30
C VAL A 171 -4.17 -14.75 5.16
N ASP A 172 -3.95 -15.18 3.91
CA ASP A 172 -4.05 -14.32 2.72
C ASP A 172 -5.21 -14.70 1.77
N LEU A 173 -6.06 -15.65 2.18
CA LEU A 173 -7.27 -16.12 1.48
C LEU A 173 -7.01 -16.90 0.17
N PHE A 174 -5.76 -17.22 -0.16
CA PHE A 174 -5.44 -18.11 -1.29
C PHE A 174 -5.45 -19.58 -0.86
N TRP A 175 -6.65 -20.15 -0.72
CA TRP A 175 -6.82 -21.54 -0.27
C TRP A 175 -6.66 -22.59 -1.39
N ALA A 176 -6.91 -22.21 -2.65
CA ALA A 176 -6.90 -23.09 -3.81
C ALA A 176 -5.52 -23.17 -4.50
N GLY A 177 -4.46 -23.33 -3.73
CA GLY A 177 -3.09 -23.39 -4.25
C GLY A 177 -2.56 -22.02 -4.67
N ASP A 178 -2.33 -21.81 -5.96
CA ASP A 178 -1.78 -20.57 -6.50
C ASP A 178 -2.84 -19.59 -7.02
N ARG A 179 -4.14 -19.95 -7.03
CA ARG A 179 -5.24 -19.11 -7.56
C ARG A 179 -6.14 -18.59 -6.45
N PHE A 180 -6.69 -17.40 -6.68
CA PHE A 180 -7.74 -16.81 -5.84
C PHE A 180 -9.10 -17.37 -6.27
N ASP A 181 -9.90 -17.78 -5.28
CA ASP A 181 -11.28 -18.23 -5.50
C ASP A 181 -12.23 -17.36 -4.66
N PRO A 182 -13.00 -16.44 -5.28
CA PRO A 182 -13.93 -15.58 -4.54
C PRO A 182 -15.09 -16.36 -3.90
N ALA A 183 -15.33 -17.62 -4.28
CA ALA A 183 -16.33 -18.48 -3.65
C ALA A 183 -15.79 -19.20 -2.40
N ASN A 184 -14.48 -19.13 -2.15
CA ASN A 184 -13.81 -19.76 -1.02
C ASN A 184 -12.96 -18.70 -0.31
N CYS A 185 -13.59 -17.84 0.47
CA CYS A 185 -12.94 -16.76 1.23
C CYS A 185 -13.22 -16.86 2.74
N ASP A 186 -13.92 -17.91 3.18
CA ASP A 186 -14.27 -18.10 4.58
C ASP A 186 -13.03 -18.36 5.44
N VAL A 187 -13.02 -17.75 6.63
CA VAL A 187 -11.98 -17.96 7.63
C VAL A 187 -12.57 -18.81 8.76
N TRP A 188 -12.15 -20.07 8.83
CA TRP A 188 -12.71 -21.06 9.77
C TRP A 188 -12.15 -20.98 11.20
N SER A 189 -11.27 -20.01 11.46
CA SER A 189 -10.72 -19.72 12.80
C SER A 189 -11.23 -18.38 13.31
N ASN A 190 -11.79 -18.35 14.52
CA ASN A 190 -12.31 -17.14 15.16
C ASN A 190 -11.22 -16.12 15.55
N LYS A 191 -9.96 -16.35 15.17
CA LYS A 191 -8.79 -15.51 15.50
C LYS A 191 -7.80 -15.42 14.34
N ALA A 192 -8.24 -15.49 13.09
CA ALA A 192 -7.32 -15.36 11.97
C ALA A 192 -7.29 -13.93 11.43
N THR A 193 -6.08 -13.40 11.30
CA THR A 193 -5.80 -12.09 10.71
C THR A 193 -5.78 -12.22 9.20
N ARG A 194 -6.68 -11.52 8.50
CA ARG A 194 -6.75 -11.55 7.03
C ARG A 194 -5.85 -10.48 6.45
N VAL A 195 -4.98 -10.84 5.49
CA VAL A 195 -4.15 -9.88 4.74
C VAL A 195 -4.69 -9.74 3.32
N LEU A 196 -5.03 -8.50 2.93
CA LEU A 196 -5.66 -8.16 1.66
C LEU A 196 -4.83 -7.11 0.91
N TYR A 197 -4.41 -7.40 -0.32
CA TYR A 197 -3.54 -6.52 -1.11
C TYR A 197 -4.35 -5.67 -2.10
N LEU A 198 -4.62 -4.41 -1.74
CA LEU A 198 -5.46 -3.48 -2.50
C LEU A 198 -4.83 -3.03 -3.83
N HIS A 199 -3.50 -2.95 -3.88
CA HIS A 199 -2.74 -2.53 -5.07
C HIS A 199 -1.92 -3.68 -5.68
N GLY A 200 -2.21 -4.92 -5.26
CA GLY A 200 -1.46 -6.09 -5.66
C GLY A 200 -0.11 -6.22 -4.94
N GLY A 201 0.84 -6.92 -5.55
CA GLY A 201 2.15 -7.16 -4.96
C GLY A 201 3.05 -7.99 -5.85
N LEU A 202 4.37 -7.98 -5.59
CA LEU A 202 5.37 -8.68 -6.41
C LEU A 202 5.09 -10.19 -6.57
N HIS A 203 4.49 -10.81 -5.56
CA HIS A 203 4.13 -12.23 -5.56
C HIS A 203 2.79 -12.51 -6.27
N LEU A 204 2.01 -11.48 -6.64
CA LEU A 204 0.69 -11.63 -7.23
C LEU A 204 0.72 -11.50 -8.76
N TRP A 205 -0.15 -12.25 -9.42
CA TRP A 205 -0.27 -12.27 -10.88
C TRP A 205 -1.71 -12.23 -11.35
N GLN A 206 -1.90 -11.81 -12.59
CA GLN A 206 -3.15 -11.90 -13.34
C GLN A 206 -2.90 -12.64 -14.64
N ASP A 207 -3.78 -13.57 -14.98
CA ASP A 207 -3.82 -14.22 -16.29
C ASP A 207 -4.45 -13.27 -17.31
N ASP A 208 -3.73 -12.96 -18.39
CA ASP A 208 -4.20 -12.02 -19.41
C ASP A 208 -5.34 -12.58 -20.28
N GLN A 209 -5.49 -13.91 -20.35
CA GLN A 209 -6.53 -14.56 -21.14
C GLN A 209 -7.81 -14.76 -20.33
N THR A 210 -7.68 -15.25 -19.10
CA THR A 210 -8.84 -15.60 -18.25
C THR A 210 -9.23 -14.48 -17.29
N GLY A 211 -8.32 -13.55 -16.99
CA GLY A 211 -8.50 -12.53 -15.94
C GLY A 211 -8.37 -13.08 -14.52
N GLU A 212 -8.08 -14.38 -14.36
CA GLU A 212 -7.91 -14.99 -13.04
C GLU A 212 -6.69 -14.43 -12.32
N ASN A 213 -6.81 -14.31 -11.00
CA ASN A 213 -5.74 -13.83 -10.14
C ASN A 213 -5.15 -14.96 -9.32
N GLY A 214 -3.88 -14.80 -8.96
CA GLY A 214 -3.19 -15.77 -8.16
C GLY A 214 -1.94 -15.22 -7.49
N LYS A 215 -1.29 -16.07 -6.70
CA LYS A 215 -0.03 -15.78 -6.04
C LYS A 215 1.03 -16.81 -6.40
N TRP A 216 2.28 -16.41 -6.35
CA TRP A 216 3.41 -17.32 -6.40
C TRP A 216 3.80 -17.72 -4.98
N THR A 217 3.76 -19.02 -4.69
CA THR A 217 4.18 -19.57 -3.40
C THR A 217 5.66 -19.89 -3.37
N HIS A 218 6.20 -20.40 -4.50
CA HIS A 218 7.63 -20.63 -4.69
C HIS A 218 8.06 -20.42 -6.16
N ALA A 219 9.27 -19.91 -6.38
CA ALA A 219 9.99 -20.09 -7.63
C ALA A 219 10.94 -21.29 -7.49
N SER A 220 11.23 -21.99 -8.59
CA SER A 220 12.34 -22.94 -8.66
C SER A 220 13.62 -22.23 -8.19
N GLY A 221 14.24 -22.71 -7.10
CA GLY A 221 15.39 -22.05 -6.47
C GLY A 221 15.09 -21.24 -5.20
N GLY A 222 13.83 -21.20 -4.75
CA GLY A 222 13.47 -20.75 -3.40
C GLY A 222 13.35 -19.24 -3.18
N ARG A 223 13.52 -18.40 -4.20
CA ARG A 223 13.48 -16.93 -4.04
C ARG A 223 12.33 -16.30 -4.81
N LEU A 224 11.39 -15.67 -4.08
CA LEU A 224 10.28 -14.92 -4.67
C LEU A 224 10.74 -13.67 -5.43
N LEU A 225 11.96 -13.20 -5.21
CA LEU A 225 12.55 -12.13 -6.02
C LEU A 225 12.87 -12.57 -7.45
N ASP A 226 13.06 -13.87 -7.70
CA ASP A 226 13.29 -14.39 -9.04
C ASP A 226 12.00 -14.44 -9.88
N LEU A 227 10.84 -14.10 -9.30
CA LEU A 227 9.54 -14.14 -9.97
C LEU A 227 9.43 -13.19 -11.16
N LYS A 228 10.22 -12.12 -11.21
CA LYS A 228 10.29 -11.24 -12.40
C LYS A 228 10.59 -12.03 -13.69
N SER A 229 11.39 -13.10 -13.59
CA SER A 229 11.71 -13.97 -14.73
C SER A 229 10.50 -14.74 -15.27
N LYS A 230 9.42 -14.87 -14.49
CA LYS A 230 8.18 -15.55 -14.88
C LYS A 230 7.22 -14.68 -15.71
N TYR A 231 7.48 -13.38 -15.81
CA TYR A 231 6.65 -12.44 -16.56
C TYR A 231 7.26 -12.06 -17.93
N GLY A 232 8.25 -12.83 -18.40
CA GLY A 232 8.93 -12.60 -19.66
C GLY A 232 8.10 -12.98 -20.90
N PRO A 233 8.67 -12.78 -22.12
CA PRO A 233 8.00 -13.07 -23.38
C PRO A 233 7.47 -14.52 -23.44
N GLY A 234 6.18 -14.67 -23.73
CA GLY A 234 5.48 -15.95 -23.80
C GLY A 234 4.79 -16.40 -22.51
N SER A 235 4.82 -15.58 -21.45
CA SER A 235 3.98 -15.78 -20.28
C SER A 235 2.57 -15.24 -20.51
N ASP A 236 1.55 -16.04 -20.23
CA ASP A 236 0.14 -15.59 -20.18
C ASP A 236 -0.20 -14.90 -18.85
N ARG A 237 0.74 -14.86 -17.90
CA ARG A 237 0.59 -14.19 -16.62
C ARG A 237 1.36 -12.87 -16.65
N ARG A 238 0.73 -11.80 -16.17
CA ARG A 238 1.37 -10.51 -15.90
C ARG A 238 1.40 -10.24 -14.39
N PRO A 239 2.29 -9.34 -13.91
CA PRO A 239 2.24 -8.89 -12.53
C PRO A 239 0.90 -8.23 -12.20
N LEU A 240 0.34 -8.57 -11.04
CA LEU A 240 -0.80 -7.85 -10.48
C LEU A 240 -0.25 -6.72 -9.60
N PHE A 241 -0.09 -5.55 -10.22
CA PHE A 241 0.63 -4.41 -9.66
C PHE A 241 -0.03 -3.11 -10.10
N VAL A 242 -0.58 -2.36 -9.16
CA VAL A 242 -1.26 -1.08 -9.40
C VAL A 242 -0.31 0.06 -9.08
N SER A 243 0.06 0.84 -10.09
CA SER A 243 0.99 1.99 -9.97
C SER A 243 0.56 3.18 -10.83
N GLU A 244 -0.61 3.10 -11.45
CA GLU A 244 -1.10 4.10 -12.38
C GLU A 244 -1.25 5.46 -11.68
N GLY A 245 -0.84 6.53 -12.35
CA GLY A 245 -0.78 7.86 -11.72
C GLY A 245 -2.12 8.55 -11.43
N THR A 246 -3.26 7.91 -11.72
CA THR A 246 -4.59 8.47 -11.38
C THR A 246 -5.48 7.44 -10.73
N TRP A 247 -6.31 7.87 -9.78
CA TRP A 247 -7.30 6.99 -9.14
C TRP A 247 -8.25 6.34 -10.15
N ALA A 248 -8.58 7.03 -11.26
CA ALA A 248 -9.48 6.50 -12.28
C ALA A 248 -8.83 5.35 -13.07
N ALA A 249 -7.53 5.45 -13.35
CA ALA A 249 -6.75 4.38 -13.96
C ALA A 249 -6.56 3.22 -12.97
N LYS A 250 -6.13 3.48 -11.73
CA LYS A 250 -6.03 2.46 -10.66
C LYS A 250 -7.35 1.71 -10.48
N SER A 251 -8.47 2.43 -10.41
CA SER A 251 -9.81 1.85 -10.29
C SER A 251 -10.21 0.98 -11.48
N ARG A 252 -9.73 1.29 -12.70
CA ARG A 252 -9.98 0.44 -13.87
C ARG A 252 -9.20 -0.88 -13.74
N THR A 253 -7.93 -0.81 -13.35
CA THR A 253 -7.09 -1.99 -13.11
C THR A 253 -7.66 -2.87 -12.00
N ILE A 254 -8.10 -2.26 -10.89
CA ILE A 254 -8.77 -2.97 -9.78
C ILE A 254 -10.02 -3.71 -10.27
N ARG A 255 -10.90 -3.05 -11.02
CA ARG A 255 -12.13 -3.67 -11.56
C ARG A 255 -11.87 -4.80 -12.56
N GLN A 256 -10.68 -4.86 -13.15
CA GLN A 256 -10.27 -5.93 -14.06
C GLN A 256 -9.65 -7.13 -13.33
N SER A 257 -9.54 -7.07 -12.01
CA SER A 257 -9.05 -8.14 -11.15
C SER A 257 -10.14 -8.54 -10.16
N SER A 258 -10.51 -9.82 -10.16
CA SER A 258 -11.46 -10.35 -9.17
C SER A 258 -10.92 -10.22 -7.76
N TYR A 259 -9.62 -10.46 -7.56
CA TYR A 259 -8.97 -10.35 -6.27
C TYR A 259 -8.89 -8.90 -5.75
N LEU A 260 -8.43 -7.95 -6.56
CA LEU A 260 -8.33 -6.55 -6.12
C LEU A 260 -9.72 -5.94 -5.88
N SER A 261 -10.70 -6.29 -6.72
CA SER A 261 -12.09 -5.87 -6.51
C SER A 261 -12.64 -6.41 -5.18
N PHE A 262 -12.42 -7.70 -4.90
CA PHE A 262 -12.78 -8.32 -3.63
C PHE A 262 -12.12 -7.59 -2.45
N CYS A 263 -10.81 -7.33 -2.50
CA CYS A 263 -10.10 -6.63 -1.41
C CYS A 263 -10.65 -5.23 -1.17
N LEU A 264 -10.99 -4.48 -2.23
CA LEU A 264 -11.56 -3.14 -2.10
C LEU A 264 -12.99 -3.19 -1.54
N ASP A 265 -13.78 -4.20 -1.92
CA ASP A 265 -15.13 -4.40 -1.41
C ASP A 265 -15.12 -4.79 0.07
N GLU A 266 -14.17 -5.62 0.52
CA GLU A 266 -13.94 -5.92 1.95
C GLU A 266 -13.58 -4.65 2.74
N LEU A 267 -12.74 -3.76 2.21
CA LEU A 267 -12.44 -2.49 2.87
C LEU A 267 -13.68 -1.57 2.96
N ARG A 268 -14.52 -1.63 1.92
CA ARG A 268 -15.76 -0.85 1.84
C ARG A 268 -16.78 -1.29 2.89
N THR A 269 -16.89 -2.59 3.13
CA THR A 269 -17.89 -3.16 4.07
C THR A 269 -17.40 -3.24 5.51
N ASP A 270 -16.08 -3.14 5.74
CA ASP A 270 -15.50 -3.15 7.09
C ASP A 270 -15.80 -1.85 7.84
N GLU A 271 -16.66 -1.87 8.85
CA GLU A 271 -17.02 -0.68 9.65
C GLU A 271 -16.21 -0.53 10.94
N SER A 272 -15.17 -1.35 11.13
CA SER A 272 -14.44 -1.45 12.38
C SER A 272 -13.52 -0.23 12.63
N PRO A 273 -13.12 0.04 13.89
CA PRO A 273 -12.07 1.00 14.18
C PRO A 273 -10.78 0.65 13.46
N ALA A 274 -10.20 1.62 12.74
CA ALA A 274 -9.07 1.40 11.85
C ALA A 274 -7.82 2.20 12.23
N VAL A 275 -6.65 1.59 12.08
CA VAL A 275 -5.36 2.27 12.07
C VAL A 275 -4.91 2.41 10.63
N VAL A 276 -4.57 3.62 10.21
CA VAL A 276 -3.98 3.92 8.90
C VAL A 276 -2.51 4.24 9.14
N PHE A 277 -1.61 3.37 8.68
CA PHE A 277 -0.19 3.50 8.95
C PHE A 277 0.63 3.60 7.66
N GLY A 278 1.40 4.69 7.54
CA GLY A 278 2.34 4.87 6.43
C GLY A 278 1.64 5.07 5.07
N GLN A 279 0.38 5.50 5.09
CA GLN A 279 -0.46 5.71 3.90
C GLN A 279 -0.77 7.20 3.76
N ALA A 280 -0.43 7.77 2.60
CA ALA A 280 -0.65 9.18 2.32
C ALA A 280 -2.12 9.51 2.04
N LEU A 281 -2.95 8.54 1.61
CA LEU A 281 -4.32 8.80 1.17
C LEU A 281 -4.39 9.99 0.18
N ALA A 282 -3.44 10.00 -0.75
CA ALA A 282 -3.30 11.06 -1.74
C ALA A 282 -4.38 10.96 -2.82
N ASP A 283 -4.49 11.96 -3.69
CA ASP A 283 -5.50 12.01 -4.76
C ASP A 283 -5.44 10.82 -5.72
N GLN A 284 -4.24 10.24 -5.92
CA GLN A 284 -4.05 9.03 -6.72
C GLN A 284 -4.76 7.80 -6.11
N ASP A 285 -5.00 7.80 -4.80
CA ASP A 285 -5.60 6.70 -4.03
C ASP A 285 -7.01 7.00 -3.55
N ARG A 286 -7.72 7.87 -4.27
CA ARG A 286 -9.10 8.26 -3.94
C ARG A 286 -10.07 7.07 -3.86
N HIS A 287 -9.80 5.95 -4.52
CA HIS A 287 -10.61 4.73 -4.38
C HIS A 287 -10.55 4.15 -2.96
N ILE A 288 -9.42 4.29 -2.25
CA ILE A 288 -9.28 3.89 -0.85
C ILE A 288 -10.08 4.81 0.06
N LEU A 289 -9.95 6.13 -0.13
CA LEU A 289 -10.76 7.12 0.59
C LEU A 289 -12.27 6.93 0.34
N THR A 290 -12.65 6.61 -0.89
CA THR A 290 -14.05 6.30 -1.23
C THR A 290 -14.54 5.08 -0.45
N ALA A 291 -13.78 3.99 -0.46
CA ALA A 291 -14.13 2.78 0.29
C ALA A 291 -14.22 3.00 1.81
N LEU A 292 -13.30 3.80 2.39
CA LEU A 292 -13.35 4.14 3.82
C LEU A 292 -14.59 4.97 4.18
N ASN A 293 -14.95 5.94 3.33
CA ASN A 293 -16.12 6.82 3.55
C ASN A 293 -17.46 6.17 3.20
N GLU A 294 -17.44 5.01 2.55
CA GLU A 294 -18.61 4.18 2.33
C GLU A 294 -18.85 3.33 3.60
N GLY A 295 -20.08 3.35 4.12
CA GLY A 295 -20.44 2.66 5.37
C GLY A 295 -20.69 3.61 6.54
N SER A 296 -20.76 3.04 7.75
CA SER A 296 -21.02 3.80 8.97
C SER A 296 -19.79 4.57 9.47
N GLN A 297 -20.03 5.53 10.40
CA GLN A 297 -18.96 6.32 11.01
C GLN A 297 -17.99 5.43 11.80
N ARG A 298 -16.71 5.51 11.44
CA ARG A 298 -15.60 4.76 12.07
C ARG A 298 -14.76 5.65 12.98
N ARG A 299 -14.03 5.04 13.92
CA ARG A 299 -12.85 5.66 14.54
C ARG A 299 -11.63 5.33 13.69
N ILE A 300 -10.82 6.33 13.36
CA ILE A 300 -9.64 6.15 12.50
C ILE A 300 -8.44 6.82 13.17
N ALA A 301 -7.39 6.07 13.49
CA ALA A 301 -6.10 6.61 13.89
C ALA A 301 -5.17 6.67 12.68
N ILE A 302 -4.60 7.83 12.35
CA ILE A 302 -3.72 8.01 11.19
C ILE A 302 -2.31 8.33 11.66
N SER A 303 -1.33 7.56 11.19
CA SER A 303 0.08 7.82 11.46
C SER A 303 0.58 8.98 10.61
N MET A 304 1.37 9.86 11.21
CA MET A 304 2.06 10.95 10.53
C MET A 304 3.54 10.90 10.86
N TYR A 305 4.39 11.13 9.86
CA TYR A 305 5.82 11.22 10.10
C TYR A 305 6.16 12.62 10.65
N PRO A 306 6.93 12.73 11.75
CA PRO A 306 7.28 14.01 12.34
C PRO A 306 8.31 14.71 11.43
N MET A 307 7.83 15.48 10.46
CA MET A 307 8.67 16.14 9.44
C MET A 307 9.55 17.28 10.01
N GLY A 308 9.37 17.65 11.28
CA GLY A 308 10.03 18.81 11.88
C GLY A 308 9.50 20.15 11.35
N ASP A 309 8.31 20.14 10.74
CA ASP A 309 7.61 21.29 10.18
C ASP A 309 6.14 21.25 10.62
N ASP A 310 5.82 22.05 11.64
CA ASP A 310 4.49 22.12 12.23
C ASP A 310 3.43 22.59 11.23
N GLU A 311 3.79 23.48 10.29
CA GLU A 311 2.85 24.01 9.30
C GLU A 311 2.44 22.89 8.33
N ALA A 312 3.42 22.10 7.86
CA ALA A 312 3.14 20.96 7.01
C ALA A 312 2.31 19.86 7.72
N VAL A 313 2.52 19.65 9.03
CA VAL A 313 1.68 18.75 9.83
C VAL A 313 0.24 19.27 9.92
N VAL A 314 0.06 20.56 10.19
CA VAL A 314 -1.26 21.22 10.25
C VAL A 314 -2.01 21.11 8.93
N GLU A 315 -1.34 21.39 7.80
CA GLU A 315 -1.91 21.29 6.46
C GLU A 315 -2.39 19.87 6.16
N GLU A 316 -1.56 18.86 6.47
CA GLU A 316 -1.88 17.47 6.21
C GLU A 316 -3.01 16.95 7.11
N LYS A 317 -3.03 17.32 8.41
CA LYS A 317 -4.16 17.05 9.31
C LYS A 317 -5.46 17.62 8.74
N ALA A 318 -5.44 18.87 8.29
CA ALA A 318 -6.62 19.55 7.74
C ALA A 318 -7.12 18.84 6.46
N ARG A 319 -6.21 18.45 5.57
CA ARG A 319 -6.54 17.69 4.35
C ARG A 319 -7.20 16.35 4.68
N LEU A 320 -6.63 15.58 5.62
CA LEU A 320 -7.14 14.28 6.03
C LEU A 320 -8.49 14.38 6.74
N LEU A 321 -8.67 15.36 7.63
CA LEU A 321 -9.97 15.63 8.28
C LEU A 321 -11.05 15.99 7.26
N GLN A 322 -10.70 16.75 6.22
CA GLN A 322 -11.63 17.05 5.13
C GLN A 322 -11.97 15.80 4.31
N ALA A 323 -10.98 14.97 4.00
CA ALA A 323 -11.16 13.74 3.23
C ALA A 323 -11.97 12.67 3.98
N LEU A 324 -11.94 12.66 5.31
CA LEU A 324 -12.57 11.67 6.19
C LEU A 324 -13.63 12.30 7.12
N ARG A 325 -14.31 13.36 6.67
CA ARG A 325 -15.28 14.14 7.46
C ARG A 325 -16.42 13.36 8.12
N GLY A 326 -16.68 12.13 7.67
CA GLY A 326 -17.69 11.22 8.22
C GLY A 326 -17.18 10.33 9.37
N HIS A 327 -15.92 10.47 9.76
CA HIS A 327 -15.23 9.62 10.73
C HIS A 327 -14.70 10.42 11.92
N ARG A 328 -14.45 9.73 13.04
CA ARG A 328 -13.69 10.28 14.16
C ARG A 328 -12.21 10.01 13.93
N VAL A 329 -11.47 11.03 13.51
CA VAL A 329 -10.06 10.91 13.13
C VAL A 329 -9.14 11.39 14.25
N GLU A 330 -8.17 10.57 14.62
CA GLU A 330 -7.10 10.87 15.58
C GLU A 330 -5.74 10.73 14.87
N PHE A 331 -4.74 11.53 15.24
CA PHE A 331 -3.41 11.51 14.63
C PHE A 331 -2.35 11.09 15.64
N PHE A 332 -1.32 10.37 15.20
CA PHE A 332 -0.21 9.96 16.06
C PHE A 332 1.13 9.97 15.31
N ASP A 333 2.23 10.07 16.07
CA ASP A 333 3.58 9.99 15.54
C ASP A 333 3.88 8.56 15.06
N SER A 334 4.11 8.40 13.76
CA SER A 334 4.42 7.12 13.15
C SER A 334 5.63 6.41 13.75
N THR A 335 6.63 7.14 14.27
CA THR A 335 7.87 6.57 14.84
C THR A 335 7.67 5.94 16.21
N THR A 336 6.55 6.24 16.87
CA THR A 336 6.18 5.69 18.19
C THR A 336 5.33 4.43 18.09
N HIS A 337 4.82 4.11 16.90
CA HIS A 337 4.07 2.89 16.64
C HIS A 337 5.04 1.72 16.41
N PRO A 338 4.78 0.50 16.90
CA PRO A 338 5.68 -0.65 16.74
C PRO A 338 6.13 -0.92 15.30
N LEU A 339 5.25 -0.75 14.30
CA LEU A 339 5.58 -0.90 12.88
C LEU A 339 6.45 0.23 12.28
N GLY A 340 6.57 1.36 12.97
CA GLY A 340 7.40 2.50 12.60
C GLY A 340 8.64 2.67 13.46
N ASP A 341 8.97 1.69 14.31
CA ASP A 341 10.15 1.72 15.14
C ASP A 341 11.41 1.83 14.24
N PRO A 342 12.24 2.88 14.41
CA PRO A 342 13.47 3.05 13.63
C PRO A 342 14.47 1.89 13.78
N ALA A 343 14.37 1.10 14.86
CA ALA A 343 15.19 -0.09 15.05
C ALA A 343 14.90 -1.22 14.05
N LEU A 344 13.77 -1.15 13.32
CA LEU A 344 13.44 -2.12 12.28
C LEU A 344 14.15 -1.87 10.95
N LEU A 345 14.91 -0.77 10.83
CA LEU A 345 15.66 -0.46 9.62
C LEU A 345 16.69 -1.56 9.32
N ILE A 346 16.53 -2.20 8.16
CA ILE A 346 17.42 -3.23 7.65
C ILE A 346 18.58 -2.55 6.91
N THR A 347 19.76 -2.63 7.50
CA THR A 347 21.03 -2.27 6.84
C THR A 347 21.69 -3.53 6.28
N PRO A 348 21.83 -3.65 4.94
CA PRO A 348 22.51 -4.77 4.29
C PRO A 348 23.99 -4.91 4.68
#